data_AF-A0AAF6BR66-F1
#
_entry.id   AF-A0AAF6BR66-F1
#
_cell.length_a   1.000
_cell.length_b   1.000
_cell.length_c   1.000
_cell.angle_alpha   90.00
_cell.angle_beta   90.00
_cell.angle_gamma   90.00
#
_symmetry.space_group_name_H-M   'P 1'
#
loop_
_entity.id
_entity.type
_entity.pdbx_description
1 polymer ?
#
loop_
_entity_poly.entity_id
_entity_poly.type
_entity_poly.pdbx_seq_one_letter_code
_entity_poly.pdbx_strand_id
1 'polypeptide(L)'
;MAAMAACTQQIVGAVDFAARALSSTRASSSRECVSSACCSRKAVIAGAASSSSVRIEGSSLRGVQLALRKRAVVARAVVGVRAQSDVVGEDPEFNDSDYIVLGIAHCFQKDAEQKLFDSFIIEPIPAGGLECMENGGVTCYKHAHGTTLGVALKQDPSLLPPEFAGHRYCEDFDFRTKCASRTWKRDHAVEFLMNLVPRDGVRSDWNFSLEDKRVLNMENIVNDDDNIKQDISIDVYGRTAKEEEMSSEIAELFNT
;
A
#
# COMPACT_ATOMS: atom_id res chain seq x y z
N MET A 1 -35.30 -54.00 -31.25
CA MET A 1 -35.30 -54.94 -30.12
C MET A 1 -34.60 -54.23 -28.97
N ALA A 2 -35.34 -53.51 -28.11
CA ALA A 2 -35.90 -53.98 -26.82
C ALA A 2 -34.77 -54.45 -25.87
N ALA A 3 -34.60 -54.02 -24.62
CA ALA A 3 -35.38 -53.23 -23.67
C ALA A 3 -34.42 -52.67 -22.58
N MET A 4 -34.60 -51.43 -22.11
CA MET A 4 -34.97 -51.03 -20.73
C MET A 4 -34.50 -51.91 -19.55
N ALA A 5 -33.78 -51.30 -18.60
CA ALA A 5 -34.14 -51.30 -17.16
C ALA A 5 -33.33 -50.24 -16.39
N ALA A 6 -34.04 -49.34 -15.71
CA ALA A 6 -33.55 -48.29 -14.83
C ALA A 6 -33.30 -48.80 -13.40
N CYS A 7 -32.38 -48.17 -12.67
CA CYS A 7 -32.28 -48.31 -11.22
C CYS A 7 -32.13 -46.92 -10.59
N THR A 8 -33.27 -46.31 -10.30
CA THR A 8 -33.44 -45.10 -9.48
C THR A 8 -33.73 -45.53 -8.05
N GLN A 9 -33.01 -45.00 -7.06
CA GLN A 9 -33.50 -44.97 -5.69
C GLN A 9 -33.05 -43.68 -4.98
N GLN A 10 -34.03 -42.80 -4.79
CA GLN A 10 -34.07 -41.70 -3.84
C GLN A 10 -34.18 -42.26 -2.42
N ILE A 11 -33.48 -41.65 -1.46
CA ILE A 11 -33.92 -41.64 -0.06
C ILE A 11 -34.00 -40.18 0.39
N VAL A 12 -35.25 -39.79 0.62
CA VAL A 12 -35.75 -38.59 1.29
C VAL A 12 -35.48 -38.71 2.79
N GLY A 13 -35.13 -37.59 3.43
CA GLY A 13 -34.98 -37.49 4.88
C GLY A 13 -34.88 -36.05 5.34
N ALA A 14 -35.97 -35.29 5.22
CA ALA A 14 -36.16 -34.00 5.86
C ALA A 14 -36.68 -34.21 7.28
N VAL A 15 -36.07 -33.56 8.27
CA VAL A 15 -36.73 -33.14 9.52
C VAL A 15 -36.09 -31.83 10.01
N ASP A 16 -36.83 -30.74 9.84
CA ASP A 16 -36.67 -29.49 10.58
C ASP A 16 -37.10 -29.67 12.04
N PHE A 17 -36.36 -29.12 13.01
CA PHE A 17 -36.99 -28.43 14.15
C PHE A 17 -36.02 -27.59 15.00
N ALA A 18 -36.57 -26.46 15.45
CA ALA A 18 -36.19 -25.65 16.62
C ALA A 18 -35.05 -24.62 16.50
N ALA A 19 -35.47 -23.44 16.05
CA ALA A 19 -35.01 -22.16 16.58
C ALA A 19 -35.15 -22.11 18.11
N ARG A 20 -34.11 -21.64 18.81
CA ARG A 20 -34.22 -21.18 20.20
C ARG A 20 -33.45 -19.88 20.37
N ALA A 21 -34.21 -18.78 20.31
CA ALA A 21 -33.80 -17.50 20.83
C ALA A 21 -33.68 -17.60 22.36
N LEU A 22 -32.55 -17.16 22.91
CA LEU A 22 -32.41 -16.79 24.32
C LEU A 22 -31.54 -15.54 24.41
N SER A 23 -32.25 -14.44 24.67
CA SER A 23 -31.77 -13.19 25.24
C SER A 23 -31.05 -13.40 26.57
N SER A 24 -29.91 -12.73 26.80
CA SER A 24 -29.45 -12.41 28.15
C SER A 24 -28.57 -11.16 28.18
N THR A 25 -29.19 -10.05 28.56
CA THR A 25 -28.72 -9.00 29.50
C THR A 25 -27.21 -8.69 29.65
N ARG A 26 -26.86 -7.46 29.25
CA ARG A 26 -26.05 -6.44 29.97
C ARG A 26 -25.41 -6.85 31.30
N ALA A 27 -24.09 -6.68 31.40
CA ALA A 27 -23.41 -6.26 32.62
C ALA A 27 -22.17 -5.42 32.28
N SER A 28 -22.33 -4.10 32.35
CA SER A 28 -21.25 -3.14 32.50
C SER A 28 -20.71 -3.24 33.93
N SER A 29 -19.40 -3.47 34.11
CA SER A 29 -18.74 -3.15 35.38
C SER A 29 -17.46 -2.37 35.13
N SER A 30 -17.59 -1.07 35.33
CA SER A 30 -16.50 -0.17 35.73
C SER A 30 -15.75 -0.75 36.92
N ARG A 31 -14.43 -0.86 36.81
CA ARG A 31 -13.53 -0.90 37.97
C ARG A 31 -12.37 0.04 37.71
N GLU A 32 -12.52 1.24 38.28
CA GLU A 32 -11.39 2.04 38.73
C GLU A 32 -10.63 1.26 39.81
N CYS A 33 -9.30 1.19 39.68
CA CYS A 33 -8.41 0.87 40.79
C CYS A 33 -7.25 1.86 40.75
N VAL A 34 -7.24 2.69 41.77
CA VAL A 34 -6.21 3.68 42.11
C VAL A 34 -5.12 2.99 42.94
N SER A 35 -3.91 3.60 42.92
CA SER A 35 -2.71 3.37 43.75
C SER A 35 -1.71 2.34 43.20
N SER A 36 -0.39 2.51 43.27
CA SER A 36 0.49 3.64 43.60
C SER A 36 1.92 3.25 43.18
N ALA A 37 2.71 4.22 42.74
CA ALA A 37 4.18 4.33 42.83
C ALA A 37 5.07 3.06 42.82
N CYS A 38 5.95 2.95 41.81
CA CYS A 38 7.36 2.65 42.05
C CYS A 38 8.25 3.14 40.91
N CYS A 39 9.14 4.08 41.22
CA CYS A 39 10.19 4.60 40.35
C CYS A 39 11.12 3.48 39.86
N SER A 40 11.34 3.38 38.55
CA SER A 40 12.46 2.61 38.00
C SER A 40 13.34 3.50 37.13
N ARG A 41 14.62 3.45 37.49
CA ARG A 41 15.75 4.26 37.03
C ARG A 41 16.06 3.96 35.57
N LYS A 42 16.24 4.99 34.74
CA LYS A 42 17.02 4.88 33.50
C LYS A 42 18.37 5.56 33.70
N ALA A 43 19.42 4.78 33.54
CA ALA A 43 20.81 5.23 33.52
C ALA A 43 21.06 6.11 32.30
N VAL A 44 21.59 7.30 32.53
CA VAL A 44 22.12 8.19 31.48
C VAL A 44 23.63 7.99 31.46
N ILE A 45 24.15 7.66 30.28
CA ILE A 45 25.57 7.47 30.00
C ILE A 45 26.20 8.87 29.94
N ALA A 46 27.01 9.22 30.95
CA ALA A 46 27.74 10.48 30.99
C ALA A 46 29.01 10.38 30.13
N GLY A 47 29.04 11.09 29.01
CA GLY A 47 30.25 11.37 28.24
C GLY A 47 31.08 12.45 28.93
N ALA A 48 32.34 12.13 29.25
CA ALA A 48 33.30 13.07 29.81
C ALA A 48 33.73 14.10 28.76
N ALA A 49 33.43 15.38 28.99
CA ALA A 49 34.04 16.50 28.28
C ALA A 49 35.02 17.20 29.22
N SER A 50 36.32 17.04 28.95
CA SER A 50 37.39 17.72 29.66
C SER A 50 37.44 19.20 29.26
N SER A 51 37.20 20.09 30.20
CA SER A 51 37.39 21.54 30.05
C SER A 51 38.86 21.91 30.19
N SER A 52 39.55 22.18 29.08
CA SER A 52 40.85 22.86 29.09
C SER A 52 40.65 24.35 28.81
N SER A 53 40.98 25.17 29.81
CA SER A 53 40.91 26.62 29.80
C SER A 53 42.01 27.22 28.91
N VAL A 54 41.60 28.13 28.01
CA VAL A 54 42.52 28.93 27.20
C VAL A 54 42.82 30.24 27.95
N ARG A 55 44.09 30.46 28.30
CA ARG A 55 44.60 31.77 28.73
C ARG A 55 45.00 32.57 27.49
N ILE A 56 44.51 33.80 27.38
CA ILE A 56 44.97 34.76 26.39
C ILE A 56 45.89 35.74 27.11
N GLU A 57 47.19 35.69 26.77
CA GLU A 57 48.12 36.77 27.05
C GLU A 57 48.62 37.30 25.71
N GLY A 58 48.38 38.59 25.47
CA GLY A 58 48.91 39.30 24.33
C GLY A 58 50.32 39.81 24.61
N SER A 59 51.20 39.72 23.62
CA SER A 59 52.14 40.80 23.29
C SER A 59 53.00 40.47 22.08
N SER A 60 53.33 41.55 21.37
CA SER A 60 54.51 41.74 20.52
C SER A 60 54.47 41.23 19.07
N LEU A 61 54.39 42.22 18.18
CA LEU A 61 54.59 42.17 16.75
C LEU A 61 56.08 41.91 16.43
N ARG A 62 56.41 40.77 15.83
CA ARG A 62 57.58 40.61 14.96
C ARG A 62 57.24 39.68 13.80
N GLY A 63 57.52 40.18 12.58
CA GLY A 63 57.14 39.54 11.33
C GLY A 63 57.70 38.13 11.19
N VAL A 64 56.85 37.23 10.70
CA VAL A 64 57.24 35.90 10.24
C VAL A 64 56.87 35.82 8.77
N GLN A 65 57.91 35.71 7.95
CA GLN A 65 57.81 35.58 6.50
C GLN A 65 57.02 34.32 6.15
N LEU A 66 55.89 34.47 5.43
CA LEU A 66 55.06 33.36 5.01
C LEU A 66 55.77 32.59 3.88
N ALA A 67 56.59 31.59 4.24
CA ALA A 67 57.14 30.67 3.27
C ALA A 67 56.01 29.81 2.69
N LEU A 68 55.59 30.10 1.45
CA LEU A 68 54.68 29.27 0.67
C LEU A 68 55.33 27.89 0.42
N ARG A 69 55.10 26.96 1.35
CA ARG A 69 55.37 25.54 1.12
C ARG A 69 54.31 25.02 0.16
N LYS A 70 54.65 24.88 -1.13
CA LYS A 70 53.86 24.08 -2.08
C LYS A 70 53.80 22.65 -1.54
N ARG A 71 52.68 22.28 -0.92
CA ARG A 71 52.39 20.87 -0.63
C ARG A 71 52.21 20.18 -1.98
N ALA A 72 53.11 19.25 -2.30
CA ALA A 72 52.91 18.35 -3.43
C ALA A 72 51.64 17.55 -3.15
N VAL A 73 50.60 17.79 -3.94
CA VAL A 73 49.39 16.97 -3.94
C VAL A 73 49.81 15.64 -4.55
N VAL A 74 50.07 14.64 -3.70
CA VAL A 74 50.19 13.26 -4.17
C VAL A 74 48.79 12.88 -4.63
N ALA A 75 48.59 12.89 -5.95
CA ALA A 75 47.38 12.39 -6.57
C ALA A 75 47.27 10.90 -6.24
N ARG A 76 46.57 10.60 -5.15
CA ARG A 76 46.22 9.23 -4.82
C ARG A 76 45.22 8.83 -5.89
N ALA A 77 45.63 7.93 -6.79
CA ALA A 77 44.73 7.36 -7.77
C ALA A 77 43.58 6.69 -7.00
N VAL A 78 42.44 7.37 -6.95
CA VAL A 78 41.19 6.78 -6.52
C VAL A 78 40.85 5.82 -7.65
N VAL A 79 41.19 4.54 -7.47
CA VAL A 79 40.60 3.48 -8.27
C VAL A 79 39.11 3.58 -7.96
N GLY A 80 38.36 4.21 -8.86
CA GLY A 80 36.92 4.18 -8.83
C GLY A 80 36.53 2.72 -8.99
N VAL A 81 36.31 2.02 -7.88
CA VAL A 81 35.50 0.82 -7.89
C VAL A 81 34.17 1.31 -8.44
N ARG A 82 33.89 0.98 -9.70
CA ARG A 82 32.51 1.05 -10.19
C ARG A 82 31.73 0.26 -9.16
N ALA A 83 30.91 0.94 -8.36
CA ALA A 83 29.85 0.27 -7.64
C ALA A 83 29.14 -0.52 -8.73
N GLN A 84 29.22 -1.85 -8.68
CA GLN A 84 28.26 -2.64 -9.42
C GLN A 84 26.92 -2.11 -8.90
N SER A 85 26.19 -1.44 -9.78
CA SER A 85 24.81 -1.12 -9.53
C SER A 85 24.08 -2.44 -9.60
N ASP A 86 24.21 -3.26 -8.56
CA ASP A 86 23.15 -4.16 -8.20
C ASP A 86 22.00 -3.21 -7.85
N VAL A 87 21.18 -2.91 -8.86
CA VAL A 87 19.96 -2.14 -8.68
C VAL A 87 19.17 -2.93 -7.64
N VAL A 88 19.07 -2.38 -6.43
CA VAL A 88 18.24 -2.97 -5.38
C VAL A 88 16.85 -3.17 -5.95
N GLY A 89 16.49 -4.42 -6.27
CA GLY A 89 15.12 -4.81 -6.58
C GLY A 89 14.73 -5.06 -8.03
N GLU A 90 15.66 -5.35 -8.95
CA GLU A 90 15.28 -5.82 -10.30
C GLU A 90 14.78 -7.28 -10.28
N ASP A 91 15.40 -8.16 -9.47
CA ASP A 91 14.94 -9.54 -9.22
C ASP A 91 14.88 -9.84 -7.71
N PRO A 92 13.84 -9.39 -7.01
CA PRO A 92 13.63 -9.75 -5.61
C PRO A 92 13.43 -11.27 -5.48
N GLU A 93 14.15 -11.89 -4.56
CA GLU A 93 13.98 -13.31 -4.28
C GLU A 93 12.61 -13.58 -3.64
N PHE A 94 11.89 -14.55 -4.18
CA PHE A 94 10.58 -15.00 -3.72
C PHE A 94 10.68 -16.43 -3.21
N ASN A 95 10.14 -16.67 -2.03
CA ASN A 95 10.02 -18.01 -1.47
C ASN A 95 8.56 -18.41 -1.39
N ASP A 96 8.27 -19.68 -1.63
CA ASP A 96 6.91 -20.22 -1.46
C ASP A 96 6.38 -20.03 -0.04
N SER A 97 7.27 -19.94 0.95
CA SER A 97 6.94 -19.69 2.35
C SER A 97 6.66 -18.22 2.69
N ASP A 98 6.86 -17.29 1.75
CA ASP A 98 6.65 -15.86 1.97
C ASP A 98 5.18 -15.59 2.32
N TYR A 99 4.97 -14.77 3.34
CA TYR A 99 3.64 -14.41 3.81
C TYR A 99 2.93 -13.43 2.86
N ILE A 100 1.63 -13.62 2.67
CA ILE A 100 0.78 -12.74 1.87
C ILE A 100 -0.63 -12.70 2.45
N VAL A 101 -1.32 -11.57 2.27
CA VAL A 101 -2.75 -11.45 2.53
C VAL A 101 -3.50 -11.39 1.21
N LEU A 102 -4.54 -12.21 1.07
CA LEU A 102 -5.51 -12.13 -0.02
C LEU A 102 -6.79 -11.49 0.48
N GLY A 103 -7.37 -10.60 -0.31
CA GLY A 103 -8.63 -9.93 -0.01
C GLY A 103 -9.69 -10.22 -1.06
N ILE A 104 -10.96 -10.25 -0.64
CA ILE A 104 -12.11 -10.28 -1.55
C ILE A 104 -12.60 -8.85 -1.72
N ALA A 105 -12.27 -8.23 -2.85
CA ALA A 105 -12.73 -6.91 -3.22
C ALA A 105 -14.13 -6.98 -3.85
N HIS A 106 -15.05 -6.14 -3.39
CA HIS A 106 -16.31 -5.86 -4.08
C HIS A 106 -16.06 -4.74 -5.09
N CYS A 107 -15.99 -5.12 -6.36
CA CYS A 107 -15.81 -4.21 -7.48
C CYS A 107 -17.04 -4.22 -8.38
N PHE A 108 -17.05 -3.33 -9.36
CA PHE A 108 -18.09 -3.23 -10.36
C PHE A 108 -17.49 -3.33 -11.76
N GLN A 109 -18.29 -3.79 -12.71
CA GLN A 109 -17.97 -3.75 -14.13
C GLN A 109 -19.17 -3.15 -14.88
N LYS A 110 -18.89 -2.44 -15.96
CA LYS A 110 -19.91 -1.89 -16.87
C LYS A 110 -20.16 -2.86 -18.01
N ASP A 111 -21.43 -3.11 -18.33
CA ASP A 111 -21.82 -3.85 -19.53
C ASP A 111 -21.80 -2.95 -20.78
N ALA A 112 -22.07 -3.52 -21.96
CA ALA A 112 -22.20 -2.79 -23.22
C ALA A 112 -23.26 -1.67 -23.14
N GLU A 113 -24.34 -1.89 -22.38
CA GLU A 113 -25.40 -0.91 -22.12
C GLU A 113 -25.07 0.07 -20.99
N GLN A 114 -23.80 0.17 -20.55
CA GLN A 114 -23.33 1.06 -19.48
C GLN A 114 -23.96 0.81 -18.09
N LYS A 115 -24.57 -0.35 -17.88
CA LYS A 115 -25.11 -0.75 -16.58
C LYS A 115 -24.02 -1.38 -15.71
N LEU A 116 -23.99 -1.02 -14.43
CA LEU A 116 -23.05 -1.59 -13.45
C LEU A 116 -23.55 -2.94 -12.92
N PHE A 117 -22.66 -3.94 -12.89
CA PHE A 117 -22.88 -5.22 -12.24
C PHE A 117 -21.78 -5.51 -11.20
N ASP A 118 -22.16 -6.24 -10.16
CA ASP A 118 -21.27 -6.62 -9.06
C ASP A 118 -20.24 -7.65 -9.54
N SER A 119 -18.98 -7.45 -9.14
CA SER A 119 -17.87 -8.33 -9.45
C SER A 119 -17.00 -8.53 -8.21
N PHE A 120 -16.90 -9.77 -7.74
CA PHE A 120 -16.07 -10.13 -6.59
C PHE A 120 -14.72 -10.68 -7.04
N ILE A 121 -13.66 -9.96 -6.68
CA ILE A 121 -12.30 -10.25 -7.14
C ILE A 121 -11.38 -10.56 -5.95
N ILE A 122 -10.62 -11.64 -6.06
CA ILE A 122 -9.53 -11.99 -5.15
C ILE A 122 -8.30 -11.17 -5.55
N GLU A 123 -7.84 -10.29 -4.66
CA GLU A 123 -6.66 -9.46 -4.87
C GLU A 123 -5.64 -9.64 -3.74
N PRO A 124 -4.33 -9.54 -4.01
CA PRO A 124 -3.34 -9.47 -2.96
C PRO A 124 -3.40 -8.10 -2.26
N ILE A 125 -3.42 -8.09 -0.93
CA ILE A 125 -3.37 -6.88 -0.11
C ILE A 125 -1.90 -6.63 0.32
N PRO A 126 -1.30 -5.49 -0.05
CA PRO A 126 0.01 -5.10 0.46
C PRO A 126 -0.06 -4.69 1.93
N ALA A 127 1.06 -4.78 2.65
CA ALA A 127 1.14 -4.48 4.09
C ALA A 127 0.56 -3.10 4.45
N GLY A 128 0.94 -2.04 3.72
CA GLY A 128 0.40 -0.69 3.95
C GLY A 128 -1.10 -0.58 3.65
N GLY A 129 -1.62 -1.39 2.73
CA GLY A 129 -3.06 -1.46 2.47
C GLY A 129 -3.83 -2.05 3.66
N LEU A 130 -3.30 -3.11 4.29
CA LEU A 130 -3.90 -3.68 5.49
C LEU A 130 -3.82 -2.71 6.67
N GLU A 131 -2.70 -2.01 6.83
CA GLU A 131 -2.52 -0.98 7.88
C GLU A 131 -3.55 0.15 7.73
N CYS A 132 -3.78 0.64 6.52
CA CYS A 132 -4.82 1.64 6.27
C CYS A 132 -6.22 1.13 6.62
N MET A 133 -6.53 -0.14 6.31
CA MET A 133 -7.81 -0.75 6.64
C MET A 133 -8.01 -0.88 8.16
N GLU A 134 -6.96 -1.27 8.90
CA GLU A 134 -6.98 -1.37 10.37
C GLU A 134 -7.21 -0.01 11.03
N ASN A 135 -6.59 1.04 10.48
CA ASN A 135 -6.75 2.41 10.96
C ASN A 135 -8.13 3.03 10.64
N GLY A 136 -9.10 2.22 10.18
CA GLY A 136 -10.46 2.66 9.87
C GLY A 136 -10.62 3.27 8.47
N GLY A 137 -9.62 3.12 7.60
CA GLY A 137 -9.71 3.51 6.19
C GLY A 137 -10.87 2.80 5.50
N VAL A 138 -11.67 3.56 4.76
CA VAL A 138 -12.78 3.01 3.99
C VAL A 138 -12.25 2.05 2.94
N THR A 139 -12.85 0.87 2.84
CA THR A 139 -12.37 -0.20 1.97
C THR A 139 -13.47 -0.86 1.16
N CYS A 140 -13.07 -1.45 0.03
CA CYS A 140 -13.91 -2.31 -0.79
C CYS A 140 -13.71 -3.80 -0.46
N TYR A 141 -12.80 -4.14 0.46
CA TYR A 141 -12.55 -5.53 0.85
C TYR A 141 -13.57 -6.02 1.89
N LYS A 142 -14.22 -7.15 1.62
CA LYS A 142 -15.13 -7.81 2.55
C LYS A 142 -14.40 -8.74 3.52
N HIS A 143 -13.45 -9.49 3.00
CA HIS A 143 -12.66 -10.46 3.74
C HIS A 143 -11.19 -10.29 3.41
N ALA A 144 -10.33 -10.58 4.38
CA ALA A 144 -8.89 -10.70 4.23
C ALA A 144 -8.44 -12.04 4.84
N HIS A 145 -7.56 -12.75 4.14
CA HIS A 145 -7.06 -14.05 4.52
C HIS A 145 -5.54 -14.09 4.45
N GLY A 146 -4.89 -14.50 5.54
CA GLY A 146 -3.44 -14.66 5.60
C GLY A 146 -3.03 -16.03 5.07
N THR A 147 -2.15 -16.08 4.09
CA THR A 147 -1.68 -17.33 3.49
C THR A 147 -0.21 -17.23 3.06
N THR A 148 0.25 -18.17 2.25
CA THR A 148 1.58 -18.14 1.62
C THR A 148 1.55 -17.86 0.15
N LEU A 149 2.65 -17.28 -0.33
CA LEU A 149 2.89 -17.06 -1.74
C LEU A 149 2.73 -18.35 -2.55
N GLY A 150 3.31 -19.47 -2.09
CA GLY A 150 3.19 -20.76 -2.77
C GLY A 150 1.77 -21.33 -2.83
N VAL A 151 0.91 -20.99 -1.85
CA VAL A 151 -0.52 -21.36 -1.87
C VAL A 151 -1.30 -20.41 -2.79
N ALA A 152 -1.07 -19.10 -2.66
CA ALA A 152 -1.75 -18.08 -3.44
C ALA A 152 -1.50 -18.26 -4.96
N LEU A 153 -0.26 -18.50 -5.37
CA LEU A 153 0.13 -18.63 -6.77
C LEU A 153 -0.42 -19.89 -7.46
N LYS A 154 -0.86 -20.91 -6.69
CA LYS A 154 -1.55 -22.08 -7.28
C LYS A 154 -2.93 -21.74 -7.82
N GLN A 155 -3.53 -20.63 -7.36
CA GLN A 155 -4.88 -20.19 -7.72
C GLN A 155 -5.95 -21.30 -7.58
N ASP A 156 -5.73 -22.22 -6.63
CA ASP A 156 -6.62 -23.34 -6.37
C ASP A 156 -7.62 -22.93 -5.28
N PRO A 157 -8.93 -22.82 -5.60
CA PRO A 157 -9.95 -22.43 -4.63
C PRO A 157 -10.09 -23.43 -3.47
N SER A 158 -9.65 -24.69 -3.63
CA SER A 158 -9.71 -25.69 -2.56
C SER A 158 -8.70 -25.45 -1.44
N LEU A 159 -7.65 -24.67 -1.70
CA LEU A 159 -6.63 -24.30 -0.72
C LEU A 159 -6.96 -23.02 0.04
N LEU A 160 -8.06 -22.34 -0.33
CA LEU A 160 -8.53 -21.12 0.29
C LEU A 160 -9.74 -21.39 1.20
N PRO A 161 -10.03 -20.48 2.13
CA PRO A 161 -11.24 -20.56 2.95
C PRO A 161 -12.53 -20.57 2.10
N PRO A 162 -13.63 -21.14 2.62
CA PRO A 162 -14.90 -21.21 1.89
C PRO A 162 -15.42 -19.87 1.38
N GLU A 163 -15.11 -18.77 2.06
CA GLU A 163 -15.48 -17.40 1.67
C GLU A 163 -14.85 -16.98 0.35
N PHE A 164 -13.70 -17.55 -0.03
CA PHE A 164 -12.99 -17.24 -1.28
C PHE A 164 -13.44 -18.14 -2.45
N ALA A 165 -14.25 -19.17 -2.19
CA ALA A 165 -14.67 -20.11 -3.22
C ALA A 165 -15.56 -19.45 -4.28
N GLY A 166 -15.25 -19.70 -5.56
CA GLY A 166 -16.05 -19.22 -6.69
C GLY A 166 -15.80 -17.76 -7.11
N HIS A 167 -14.87 -17.05 -6.46
CA HIS A 167 -14.46 -15.71 -6.85
C HIS A 167 -13.31 -15.73 -7.88
N ARG A 168 -13.24 -14.70 -8.71
CA ARG A 168 -12.21 -14.58 -9.76
C ARG A 168 -10.95 -13.92 -9.20
N TYR A 169 -9.78 -14.36 -9.63
CA TYR A 169 -8.53 -13.64 -9.34
C TYR A 169 -8.42 -12.37 -10.18
N CYS A 170 -7.70 -11.37 -9.68
CA CYS A 170 -7.46 -10.13 -10.41
C CYS A 170 -6.54 -10.30 -11.62
N GLU A 171 -6.52 -9.28 -12.48
CA GLU A 171 -5.57 -9.18 -13.59
C GLU A 171 -4.14 -9.08 -13.05
N ASP A 172 -3.20 -9.71 -13.77
CA ASP A 172 -1.79 -9.82 -13.40
C ASP A 172 -1.56 -10.34 -11.97
N PHE A 173 -2.41 -11.27 -11.51
CA PHE A 173 -2.38 -11.77 -10.14
C PHE A 173 -1.01 -12.28 -9.71
N ASP A 174 -0.30 -13.06 -10.54
CA ASP A 174 1.04 -13.58 -10.21
C ASP A 174 2.03 -12.46 -9.89
N PHE A 175 2.12 -11.47 -10.78
CA PHE A 175 3.00 -10.30 -10.62
C PHE A 175 2.58 -9.47 -9.40
N ARG A 176 1.29 -9.12 -9.27
CA ARG A 176 0.78 -8.32 -8.15
C ARG A 176 0.98 -9.02 -6.80
N THR A 177 0.82 -10.33 -6.74
CA THR A 177 0.97 -11.13 -5.52
C THR A 177 2.44 -11.17 -5.10
N LYS A 178 3.36 -11.36 -6.05
CA LYS A 178 4.80 -11.25 -5.82
C LYS A 178 5.20 -9.84 -5.35
N CYS A 179 4.68 -8.80 -5.97
CA CYS A 179 4.92 -7.42 -5.52
C CYS A 179 4.41 -7.16 -4.10
N ALA A 180 3.20 -7.64 -3.79
CA ALA A 180 2.61 -7.49 -2.48
C ALA A 180 3.37 -8.29 -1.41
N SER A 181 3.84 -9.51 -1.69
CA SER A 181 4.59 -10.34 -0.73
C SER A 181 5.88 -9.65 -0.26
N ARG A 182 6.55 -8.88 -1.13
CA ARG A 182 7.72 -8.07 -0.77
C ARG A 182 7.41 -7.05 0.32
N THR A 183 6.20 -6.50 0.34
CA THR A 183 5.82 -5.50 1.34
C THR A 183 5.69 -6.08 2.74
N TRP A 184 5.44 -7.38 2.83
CA TRP A 184 5.29 -8.14 4.08
C TRP A 184 6.63 -8.53 4.71
N LYS A 185 7.74 -8.47 3.97
CA LYS A 185 9.09 -8.77 4.50
C LYS A 185 9.67 -7.66 5.38
N ARG A 186 8.99 -6.51 5.51
CA ARG A 186 9.45 -5.39 6.33
C ARG A 186 9.24 -5.71 7.81
N ASP A 187 10.20 -5.33 8.66
CA ASP A 187 10.15 -5.56 10.12
C ASP A 187 8.81 -5.15 10.74
N HIS A 188 8.32 -3.94 10.41
CA HIS A 188 7.02 -3.46 10.91
C HIS A 188 5.85 -4.36 10.49
N ALA A 189 5.86 -4.88 9.26
CA ALA A 189 4.80 -5.77 8.79
C ALA A 189 4.83 -7.12 9.51
N VAL A 190 6.05 -7.67 9.72
CA VAL A 190 6.26 -8.95 10.42
C VAL A 190 5.87 -8.86 11.90
N GLU A 191 6.26 -7.78 12.58
CA GLU A 191 6.05 -7.64 14.02
C GLU A 191 4.61 -7.27 14.40
N PHE A 192 3.94 -6.43 13.61
CA PHE A 192 2.64 -5.85 13.97
C PHE A 192 1.50 -6.34 13.08
N LEU A 193 1.66 -6.23 11.75
CA LEU A 193 0.56 -6.43 10.81
C LEU A 193 0.20 -7.91 10.61
N MET A 194 1.17 -8.83 10.69
CA MET A 194 0.90 -10.27 10.62
C MET A 194 0.02 -10.78 11.78
N ASN A 195 -0.05 -10.06 12.91
CA ASN A 195 -0.94 -10.41 14.01
C ASN A 195 -2.40 -10.03 13.74
N LEU A 196 -2.65 -9.06 12.84
CA LEU A 196 -3.99 -8.61 12.49
C LEU A 196 -4.74 -9.65 11.68
N VAL A 197 -4.04 -10.34 10.78
CA VAL A 197 -4.57 -11.45 9.99
C VAL A 197 -3.52 -12.55 10.07
N PRO A 198 -3.62 -13.50 11.02
CA PRO A 198 -2.67 -14.60 11.12
C PRO A 198 -2.73 -15.50 9.89
N ARG A 199 -1.69 -16.31 9.71
CA ARG A 199 -1.68 -17.37 8.70
C ARG A 199 -2.86 -18.32 8.91
N ASP A 200 -3.51 -18.68 7.82
CA ASP A 200 -4.73 -19.47 7.73
C ASP A 200 -5.96 -18.83 8.42
N GLY A 201 -5.82 -17.59 8.93
CA GLY A 201 -6.89 -16.81 9.51
C GLY A 201 -7.69 -16.06 8.45
N VAL A 202 -8.97 -15.81 8.75
CA VAL A 202 -9.85 -14.95 7.95
C VAL A 202 -10.37 -13.84 8.84
N ARG A 203 -10.35 -12.62 8.32
CA ARG A 203 -10.81 -11.42 9.01
C ARG A 203 -11.74 -10.61 8.11
N SER A 204 -12.86 -10.14 8.67
CA SER A 204 -13.94 -9.49 7.93
C SER A 204 -14.49 -8.21 8.56
N ASP A 205 -13.99 -7.83 9.73
CA ASP A 205 -14.36 -6.63 10.49
C ASP A 205 -13.65 -5.37 9.95
N TRP A 206 -13.87 -5.07 8.67
CA TRP A 206 -13.31 -3.89 8.01
C TRP A 206 -14.35 -2.77 7.87
N ASN A 207 -13.89 -1.52 7.71
CA ASN A 207 -14.75 -0.38 7.38
C ASN A 207 -15.18 -0.41 5.90
N PHE A 208 -16.05 -1.38 5.58
CA PHE A 208 -16.51 -1.63 4.22
C PHE A 208 -17.56 -0.60 3.78
N SER A 209 -17.36 0.03 2.62
CA SER A 209 -18.33 0.96 2.03
C SER A 209 -18.50 0.75 0.52
N LEU A 210 -19.69 1.07 0.03
CA LEU A 210 -20.07 1.06 -1.39
C LEU A 210 -20.44 2.45 -1.92
N GLU A 211 -20.16 3.50 -1.14
CA GLU A 211 -20.36 4.88 -1.58
C GLU A 211 -19.46 5.19 -2.79
N ASP A 212 -18.15 4.91 -2.67
CA ASP A 212 -17.18 5.04 -3.75
C ASP A 212 -17.02 3.70 -4.50
N LYS A 213 -17.65 3.62 -5.67
CA LYS A 213 -17.66 2.40 -6.48
C LYS A 213 -16.38 2.25 -7.29
N ARG A 214 -15.61 1.20 -6.99
CA ARG A 214 -14.46 0.79 -7.80
C ARG A 214 -14.92 0.02 -9.05
N VAL A 215 -14.82 0.65 -10.21
CA VAL A 215 -15.18 0.05 -11.52
C VAL A 215 -13.91 -0.42 -12.23
N LEU A 216 -13.83 -1.69 -12.62
CA LEU A 216 -12.60 -2.30 -13.17
C LEU A 216 -12.34 -1.93 -14.64
N ASN A 217 -13.38 -1.86 -15.47
CA ASN A 217 -13.28 -1.57 -16.90
C ASN A 217 -13.55 -0.09 -17.22
N MET A 218 -13.14 0.82 -16.34
CA MET A 218 -13.25 2.25 -16.59
C MET A 218 -12.03 2.71 -17.40
N GLU A 219 -12.27 3.13 -18.64
CA GLU A 219 -11.27 3.80 -19.45
C GLU A 219 -11.29 5.30 -19.16
N ASN A 220 -10.14 5.86 -18.76
CA ASN A 220 -9.98 7.30 -18.61
C ASN A 220 -9.58 7.92 -19.94
N ILE A 221 -10.54 8.51 -20.64
CA ILE A 221 -10.31 9.22 -21.91
C ILE A 221 -10.03 10.68 -21.57
N VAL A 222 -8.76 11.07 -21.62
CA VAL A 222 -8.34 12.46 -21.42
C VAL A 222 -8.60 13.23 -22.72
N ASN A 223 -9.45 14.25 -22.63
CA ASN A 223 -9.74 15.16 -23.74
C ASN A 223 -8.99 16.48 -23.55
N ASP A 224 -8.80 17.23 -24.63
CA ASP A 224 -8.16 18.56 -24.57
C ASP A 224 -8.93 19.56 -23.68
N ASP A 225 -10.23 19.32 -23.48
CA ASP A 225 -11.08 20.11 -22.57
C ASP A 225 -10.75 19.88 -21.09
N ASP A 226 -10.12 18.75 -20.72
CA ASP A 226 -9.63 18.48 -19.36
C ASP A 226 -8.28 19.18 -19.08
N ASN A 227 -7.68 19.80 -20.11
CA ASN A 227 -6.46 20.57 -19.96
C ASN A 227 -6.75 21.90 -19.27
N ILE A 228 -6.71 21.88 -17.93
CA ILE A 228 -6.75 23.10 -17.12
C ILE A 228 -5.54 23.95 -17.51
N LYS A 229 -5.80 25.03 -18.27
CA LYS A 229 -4.76 25.99 -18.63
C LYS A 229 -4.20 26.61 -17.35
N GLN A 230 -2.90 26.85 -17.35
CA GLN A 230 -2.27 27.57 -16.24
C GLN A 230 -2.97 28.92 -16.06
N ASP A 231 -3.18 29.27 -14.80
CA ASP A 231 -3.89 30.50 -14.43
C ASP A 231 -3.26 31.70 -15.15
N ILE A 232 -4.11 32.53 -15.76
CA ILE A 232 -3.73 33.61 -16.70
C ILE A 232 -2.85 34.65 -15.99
N SER A 233 -2.95 34.73 -14.65
CA SER A 233 -2.12 35.57 -13.80
C SER A 233 -0.63 35.19 -13.79
N ILE A 234 -0.29 33.95 -14.16
CA ILE A 234 1.07 33.39 -14.27
C ILE A 234 1.40 33.15 -15.75
N ASP A 235 1.22 34.18 -16.58
CA ASP A 235 1.62 34.11 -17.98
C ASP A 235 3.14 34.33 -18.15
N VAL A 236 3.93 33.29 -17.83
CA VAL A 236 5.40 33.29 -17.97
C VAL A 236 5.83 33.47 -19.44
N TYR A 237 4.95 33.19 -20.40
CA TYR A 237 5.29 33.15 -21.82
C TYR A 237 4.60 34.24 -22.67
N GLY A 238 3.87 35.17 -22.04
CA GLY A 238 3.17 36.25 -22.74
C GLY A 238 2.14 35.76 -23.77
N ARG A 239 1.44 34.66 -23.48
CA ARG A 239 0.38 34.10 -24.34
C ARG A 239 -0.81 35.03 -24.49
N THR A 240 -1.18 35.76 -23.43
CA THR A 240 -2.25 36.77 -23.46
C THR A 240 -1.99 37.84 -24.52
N ALA A 241 -0.78 38.40 -24.54
CA ALA A 241 -0.39 39.37 -25.56
C ALA A 241 -0.47 38.77 -26.99
N LYS A 242 -0.05 37.51 -27.18
CA LYS A 242 -0.11 36.85 -28.49
C LYS A 242 -1.53 36.52 -28.93
N GLU A 243 -2.41 36.11 -28.02
CA GLU A 243 -3.81 35.82 -28.33
C GLU A 243 -4.59 37.10 -28.67
N GLU A 244 -4.30 38.22 -27.99
CA GLU A 244 -4.86 39.54 -28.32
C GLU A 244 -4.38 40.05 -29.69
N GLU A 245 -3.07 39.95 -29.98
CA GLU A 245 -2.51 40.32 -31.28
C GLU A 245 -3.12 39.49 -32.42
N MET A 246 -3.16 38.16 -32.27
CA MET A 246 -3.78 37.27 -33.25
C MET A 246 -5.27 37.57 -33.46
N SER A 247 -6.00 37.89 -32.39
CA SER A 247 -7.42 38.24 -32.48
C SER A 247 -7.63 39.56 -33.23
N SER A 248 -6.75 40.54 -33.03
CA SER A 248 -6.79 41.80 -33.77
C SER A 248 -6.43 41.64 -35.24
N GLU A 249 -5.42 40.85 -35.59
CA GLU A 249 -5.05 40.56 -36.99
C GLU A 249 -6.17 39.83 -37.73
N ILE A 250 -6.84 38.86 -37.07
CA ILE A 250 -8.01 38.18 -37.64
C ILE A 250 -9.14 39.18 -37.88
N ALA A 251 -9.43 40.07 -36.92
CA ALA A 251 -10.47 41.08 -37.07
C ALA A 251 -10.19 42.09 -38.20
N GLU A 252 -8.92 42.43 -38.45
CA GLU A 252 -8.51 43.28 -39.57
C GLU A 252 -8.72 42.59 -40.92
N LEU A 253 -8.41 41.29 -41.03
CA LEU A 253 -8.60 40.52 -42.26
C LEU A 253 -10.06 40.31 -42.65
N PHE A 254 -10.97 40.25 -41.68
CA PHE A 254 -12.42 40.10 -41.93
C PHE A 254 -13.17 41.44 -42.09
N ASN A 255 -12.51 42.57 -41.84
CA ASN A 255 -13.07 43.92 -42.03
C ASN A 255 -12.66 44.57 -43.37
N THR A 256 -12.00 43.82 -44.26
CA THR A 256 -11.74 44.16 -45.68
C THR A 256 -12.58 43.34 -46.62
#